data_AF-A0A3M1M663-F1
#
_entry.id   AF-A0A3M1M663-F1
#
_cell.length_a   1.000
_cell.length_b   1.000
_cell.length_c   1.000
_cell.angle_alpha   90.00
_cell.angle_beta   90.00
_cell.angle_gamma   90.00
#
_symmetry.space_group_name_H-M   'P 1'
#
loop_
_entity.id
_entity.type
_entity.pdbx_description
1 polymer ?
#
loop_
_entity_poly.entity_id
_entity_poly.type
_entity_poly.pdbx_seq_one_letter_code
_entity_poly.pdbx_strand_id
1 'polypeptide(L)' 'MTNHEMAESYLAQAKEILLEVERAYRRGVWNLAVRRAQEVVELSLKAALRLVGVEVPHIHDVGVLLKDH' A
#
# COMPACT_ATOMS: atom_id res chain seq x y z
N MET A 1 -10.83 -13.28 -9.13
CA MET A 1 -9.41 -12.94 -9.02
C MET A 1 -8.80 -13.82 -7.92
N THR A 2 -7.63 -14.41 -8.16
CA THR A 2 -6.87 -15.16 -7.17
C THR A 2 -6.17 -14.21 -6.20
N ASN A 3 -5.73 -14.72 -5.05
CA ASN A 3 -4.91 -13.96 -4.10
C ASN A 3 -3.62 -13.43 -4.74
N HIS A 4 -3.03 -14.18 -5.69
CA HIS A 4 -1.86 -13.73 -6.45
C HIS A 4 -2.18 -12.54 -7.35
N GLU A 5 -3.26 -12.63 -8.14
CA GLU A 5 -3.69 -11.54 -9.04
C GLU A 5 -4.04 -10.26 -8.26
N MET A 6 -4.66 -10.40 -7.08
CA MET A 6 -4.94 -9.28 -6.18
C MET A 6 -3.65 -8.65 -5.65
N ALA A 7 -2.68 -9.46 -5.24
CA ALA A 7 -1.39 -8.96 -4.75
C ALA A 7 -0.62 -8.21 -5.84
N GLU A 8 -0.58 -8.73 -7.06
CA GLU A 8 0.04 -8.06 -8.20
C GLU A 8 -0.64 -6.72 -8.51
N SER A 9 -1.98 -6.68 -8.47
CA SER A 9 -2.73 -5.44 -8.65
C SER A 9 -2.40 -4.40 -7.59
N TYR A 10 -2.31 -4.78 -6.32
CA TYR A 10 -1.92 -3.87 -5.25
C TYR A 10 -0.47 -3.37 -5.40
N LEU A 11 0.47 -4.24 -5.77
CA LEU A 11 1.87 -3.83 -6.01
C LEU A 11 2.00 -2.91 -7.21
N ALA A 12 1.25 -3.15 -8.28
CA ALA A 12 1.23 -2.27 -9.45
C ALA A 12 0.74 -0.86 -9.05
N GLN A 13 -0.35 -0.77 -8.29
CA GLN A 13 -0.86 0.51 -7.78
C GLN A 13 0.13 1.19 -6.83
N ALA A 14 0.76 0.44 -5.92
CA ALA A 14 1.76 0.97 -4.99
C ALA A 14 2.95 1.61 -5.74
N LYS A 15 3.39 1.00 -6.86
CA LYS A 15 4.46 1.55 -7.70
C LYS A 15 4.06 2.87 -8.36
N GLU A 16 2.84 2.99 -8.88
CA GLU A 16 2.36 4.25 -9.47
C GLU A 16 2.30 5.36 -8.43
N ILE A 17 1.80 5.07 -7.22
CA ILE A 17 1.70 6.05 -6.14
C ILE A 17 3.09 6.45 -5.64
N LEU A 18 4.07 5.54 -5.64
CA LEU A 18 5.45 5.88 -5.29
C LEU A 18 6.03 6.96 -6.20
N LEU A 19 5.69 6.96 -7.50
CA LEU A 19 6.08 8.05 -8.41
C LEU A 19 5.46 9.40 -8.00
N GLU A 20 4.23 9.39 -7.45
CA GLU A 20 3.61 10.60 -6.88
C GLU A 20 4.33 11.07 -5.61
N VAL A 21 4.72 10.14 -4.72
CA VAL A 21 5.51 10.45 -3.51
C VAL A 21 6.80 11.17 -3.90
N GLU A 22 7.55 10.61 -4.84
CA GLU A 22 8.79 11.21 -5.30
C GLU A 22 8.57 12.60 -5.92
N ARG A 23 7.51 12.77 -6.71
CA ARG A 23 7.17 14.05 -7.33
C ARG A 23 6.80 15.09 -6.27
N ALA A 24 6.01 14.72 -5.26
CA ALA A 24 5.63 15.59 -4.16
C ALA A 24 6.85 15.98 -3.30
N TYR A 25 7.72 15.01 -3.02
CA TYR A 25 8.97 15.22 -2.30
C TYR A 25 9.89 16.21 -3.03
N ARG A 26 10.16 15.97 -4.33
CA ARG A 26 10.99 16.88 -5.15
C ARG A 26 10.43 18.30 -5.24
N ARG A 27 9.11 18.48 -5.11
CA ARG A 27 8.44 19.79 -5.14
C ARG A 27 8.33 20.47 -3.77
N GLY A 28 8.82 19.83 -2.70
CA GLY A 28 8.71 20.35 -1.33
C GLY A 28 7.29 20.30 -0.76
N VAL A 29 6.39 19.52 -1.36
CA VAL A 29 5.00 19.37 -0.88
C VAL A 29 4.95 18.21 0.12
N TRP A 30 5.58 18.41 1.28
CA TRP A 30 5.88 17.35 2.24
C TRP A 30 4.64 16.65 2.81
N ASN A 31 3.57 17.41 3.09
CA ASN A 31 2.30 16.88 3.57
C ASN A 31 1.68 15.87 2.58
N LEU A 32 1.76 16.16 1.28
CA LEU A 32 1.27 15.25 0.24
C LEU A 32 2.19 14.04 0.09
N ALA A 33 3.52 14.24 0.15
CA ALA A 33 4.48 13.15 0.08
C ALA A 33 4.25 12.12 1.20
N VAL A 34 4.05 12.57 2.44
CA VAL A 34 3.75 11.69 3.58
C VAL A 34 2.43 10.95 3.38
N ARG A 35 1.36 11.66 2.97
CA ARG A 35 0.04 11.04 2.75
C ARG A 35 0.08 9.96 1.69
N ARG A 36 0.77 10.20 0.57
CA ARG A 36 0.92 9.21 -0.50
C ARG A 36 1.82 8.05 -0.07
N ALA A 37 2.85 8.30 0.74
CA ALA A 37 3.71 7.24 1.26
C ALA A 37 2.93 6.27 2.17
N GLN A 38 1.97 6.77 2.96
CA GLN A 38 1.08 5.91 3.75
C GLN A 38 0.28 4.95 2.86
N GLU A 39 -0.25 5.45 1.73
CA GLU A 39 -1.00 4.66 0.76
C GLU A 39 -0.14 3.58 0.08
N VAL A 40 1.13 3.91 -0.24
CA VAL A 40 2.12 2.92 -0.75
C VAL A 40 2.35 1.80 0.25
N VAL A 41 2.55 2.13 1.53
CA VAL A 41 2.76 1.14 2.61
C VAL A 41 1.52 0.27 2.78
N GLU A 42 0.34 0.88 2.79
CA GLU A 42 -0.94 0.17 2.93
C GLU A 42 -1.13 -0.85 1.80
N LEU A 43 -0.97 -0.45 0.54
CA LEU A 43 -1.10 -1.34 -0.61
C LEU A 43 -0.04 -2.45 -0.62
N SER A 44 1.21 -2.13 -0.25
CA SER A 44 2.29 -3.11 -0.17
C SER A 44 2.01 -4.17 0.90
N LEU A 45 1.46 -3.77 2.04
CA LEU A 45 1.04 -4.67 3.09
C LEU A 45 -0.14 -5.54 2.65
N LYS A 46 -1.15 -4.95 2.01
CA LYS A 46 -2.29 -5.70 1.44
C LYS A 46 -1.82 -6.75 0.43
N ALA A 47 -0.84 -6.42 -0.40
CA ALA A 47 -0.24 -7.37 -1.32
C ALA A 47 0.46 -8.51 -0.59
N ALA A 48 1.29 -8.21 0.41
CA ALA A 48 1.99 -9.22 1.20
C ALA A 48 1.03 -10.20 1.88
N LEU A 49 -0.05 -9.68 2.51
CA LEU A 49 -1.09 -10.50 3.14
C LEU A 49 -1.78 -11.42 2.12
N ARG A 50 -2.15 -10.88 0.95
CA ARG A 50 -2.74 -11.69 -0.12
C ARG A 50 -1.79 -12.78 -0.61
N LEU A 51 -0.50 -12.48 -0.79
CA LEU A 51 0.49 -13.49 -1.22
C LEU A 51 0.58 -14.68 -0.26
N VAL A 52 0.44 -14.45 1.05
CA VAL A 52 0.45 -15.52 2.06
C VAL A 52 -0.92 -16.14 2.30
N GLY A 53 -1.92 -15.81 1.47
CA GLY A 53 -3.26 -16.39 1.55
C GLY A 53 -4.19 -15.75 2.59
N VAL A 54 -3.78 -14.64 3.20
CA VAL A 54 -4.59 -13.90 4.17
C VAL A 54 -5.52 -12.95 3.43
N GLU A 55 -6.82 -13.07 3.68
CA GLU A 55 -7.80 -12.11 3.18
C GLU A 55 -7.66 -10.79 3.92
N VAL A 56 -7.49 -9.72 3.15
CA VAL A 56 -7.42 -8.37 3.68
C VAL A 56 -8.83 -7.89 4.03
N PRO A 57 -9.12 -7.51 5.28
CA PRO A 57 -10.41 -6.95 5.65
C PRO A 57 -10.65 -5.59 4.98
N HIS A 58 -11.92 -5.26 4.71
CA HIS A 58 -12.35 -3.97 4.16
C HIS A 58 -12.27 -2.84 5.21
N ILE A 59 -11.09 -2.62 5.79
CA ILE A 59 -10.81 -1.53 6.73
C ILE A 59 -9.71 -0.63 6.15
N HIS A 60 -9.78 0.66 6.47
CA HIS A 60 -8.86 1.67 5.95
C HIS A 60 -7.46 1.62 6.60
N ASP A 61 -7.33 1.10 7.82
CA ASP A 61 -6.01 0.92 8.46
C ASP A 61 -5.73 -0.57 8.66
N VAL A 62 -4.97 -1.15 7.73
CA VAL A 62 -4.50 -2.54 7.82
C VAL A 62 -3.23 -2.68 8.66
N GLY A 63 -2.60 -1.58 9.08
CA GLY A 63 -1.41 -1.61 9.93
C GLY A 63 -1.68 -2.17 11.32
N VAL A 64 -2.93 -2.09 11.79
CA VAL A 64 -3.36 -2.70 13.06
C VAL A 64 -3.24 -4.23 13.02
N LEU A 65 -3.52 -4.85 11.88
CA LEU A 65 -3.47 -6.31 11.73
C LEU A 65 -2.06 -6.88 11.92
N LEU A 66 -1.02 -6.07 11.70
CA LEU A 66 0.37 -6.45 11.94
C LEU A 66 0.77 -6.42 13.43
N LYS A 67 0.01 -5.74 14.29
CA LYS A 67 0.35 -5.61 15.72
C LYS A 67 -0.16 -6.76 16.57
N ASP A 68 -1.09 -7.55 16.05
CA ASP A 68 -1.75 -8.65 16.77
C ASP A 68 -1.06 -10.02 16.54
N HIS A 69 0.08 -10.04 15.83
CA HIS A 69 0.89 -11.23 15.53
C HIS A 69 2.38 -10.96 15.79
#